data_AF-T0Y9Y7-F1
#
_entry.id   AF-T0Y9Y7-F1
#
_cell.length_a   1.000
_cell.length_b   1.000
_cell.length_c   1.000
_cell.angle_alpha   90.00
_cell.angle_beta   90.00
_cell.angle_gamma   90.00
#
_symmetry.space_group_name_H-M   'P 1'
#
loop_
_entity.id
_entity.type
_entity.pdbx_description
1 polymer ?
#
loop_
_entity_poly.entity_id
_entity_poly.type
_entity_poly.pdbx_seq_one_letter_code
_entity_poly.pdbx_strand_id
1 'polypeptide(L)'
;MHPSTICVEVARLADSITSLPELIRSEYVNDTLAEFISDFSRTEETRPEDRTVGFVVVNLAKKVVSVSLTRSEESMKDSIRASVRPLEAAGVLVELDLA
;
A
#
# COMPACT_ATOMS: atom_id res chain seq x y z
N MET A 1 -8.65 -17.00 4.43
CA MET A 1 -8.50 -16.07 3.30
C MET A 1 -7.04 -16.05 2.90
N HIS A 2 -6.72 -16.27 1.63
CA HIS A 2 -5.34 -16.19 1.15
C HIS A 2 -4.94 -14.72 0.93
N PRO A 3 -3.67 -14.34 1.17
CA PRO A 3 -3.20 -12.99 0.86
C PRO A 3 -3.25 -12.76 -0.66
N SER A 4 -3.57 -11.52 -1.03
CA SER A 4 -3.47 -11.06 -2.42
C SER A 4 -2.21 -10.22 -2.58
N THR A 5 -1.55 -10.32 -3.73
CA THR A 5 -0.36 -9.54 -4.06
C THR A 5 -0.60 -8.82 -5.37
N ILE A 6 -0.36 -7.51 -5.38
CA ILE A 6 -0.44 -6.67 -6.57
C ILE A 6 0.85 -5.88 -6.72
N CYS A 7 1.20 -5.56 -7.96
CA CYS A 7 2.23 -4.59 -8.26
C CYS A 7 1.56 -3.22 -8.42
N VAL A 8 2.09 -2.20 -7.77
CA VAL A 8 1.60 -0.82 -7.85
C VAL A 8 2.72 0.05 -8.38
N GLU A 9 2.41 0.97 -9.30
CA GLU A 9 3.36 1.96 -9.74
C GLU A 9 3.76 2.89 -8.61
N VAL A 10 5.03 3.25 -8.54
CA VAL A 10 5.56 4.11 -7.47
C VAL A 10 4.84 5.46 -7.39
N ALA A 11 4.48 6.03 -8.54
CA ALA A 11 3.74 7.29 -8.61
C ALA A 11 2.33 7.19 -7.99
N ARG A 12 1.75 5.99 -7.94
CA ARG A 12 0.41 5.72 -7.38
C ARG A 12 0.45 5.09 -6.00
N LEU A 13 1.64 4.86 -5.45
CA LEU A 13 1.81 4.18 -4.17
C LEU A 13 1.15 4.97 -3.02
N ALA A 14 1.39 6.27 -2.95
CA ALA A 14 0.82 7.14 -1.92
C ALA A 14 -0.73 7.15 -1.96
N ASP A 15 -1.30 7.20 -3.15
CA ASP A 15 -2.75 7.13 -3.35
C ASP A 15 -3.29 5.76 -2.89
N SER A 16 -2.62 4.67 -3.27
CA SER A 16 -3.02 3.32 -2.84
C SER A 16 -3.00 3.17 -1.32
N ILE A 17 -2.01 3.74 -0.63
CA ILE A 17 -1.96 3.72 0.84
C ILE A 17 -3.12 4.53 1.44
N THR A 18 -3.47 5.66 0.82
CA THR A 18 -4.55 6.55 1.27
C THR A 18 -5.93 5.89 1.16
N SER A 19 -6.11 4.93 0.25
CA SER A 19 -7.34 4.13 0.11
C SER A 19 -7.45 2.97 1.10
N LEU A 20 -6.37 2.56 1.78
CA LEU A 20 -6.40 1.45 2.74
C LEU A 20 -7.35 1.61 3.95
N PRO A 21 -7.62 2.82 4.50
CA PRO A 21 -8.56 2.98 5.60
C PRO A 21 -9.98 2.49 5.25
N GLU A 22 -10.41 2.64 4.01
CA GLU A 22 -11.70 2.14 3.52
C GLU A 22 -11.71 0.61 3.52
N LEU A 23 -10.66 -0.01 2.96
CA LEU A 23 -10.48 -1.46 2.95
C LEU A 23 -10.45 -2.06 4.38
N ILE A 24 -9.76 -1.41 5.32
CA ILE A 24 -9.63 -1.87 6.71
C ILE A 24 -10.95 -1.81 7.47
N ARG A 25 -11.85 -0.88 7.11
CA ARG A 25 -13.12 -0.64 7.80
C ARG A 25 -14.32 -1.27 7.11
N SER A 26 -14.16 -1.77 5.89
CA SER A 26 -15.25 -2.32 5.09
C SER A 26 -15.88 -3.54 5.75
N GLU A 27 -17.22 -3.57 5.80
CA GLU A 27 -18.00 -4.77 6.16
C GLU A 27 -17.96 -5.83 5.04
N TYR A 28 -17.64 -5.40 3.81
CA TYR A 28 -17.58 -6.22 2.60
C TYR A 28 -16.13 -6.27 2.07
N VAL A 29 -15.22 -6.80 2.91
CA VAL A 29 -13.77 -6.82 2.64
C VAL A 29 -13.42 -7.42 1.27
N ASN A 30 -14.14 -8.43 0.79
CA ASN A 30 -13.86 -9.06 -0.50
C ASN A 30 -14.13 -8.13 -1.68
N ASP A 31 -15.25 -7.39 -1.63
CA ASP A 31 -15.67 -6.50 -2.73
C ASP A 31 -14.74 -5.28 -2.76
N THR A 32 -14.49 -4.67 -1.60
CA THR A 32 -13.56 -3.54 -1.47
C THR A 32 -12.11 -3.95 -1.82
N LEU A 33 -11.70 -5.19 -1.53
CA LEU A 33 -10.39 -5.70 -1.95
C LEU A 33 -10.32 -5.88 -3.47
N ALA A 34 -11.38 -6.38 -4.10
CA ALA A 34 -11.44 -6.54 -5.55
C ALA A 34 -11.36 -5.18 -6.26
N GLU A 35 -12.08 -4.18 -5.75
CA GLU A 35 -12.02 -2.79 -6.23
C GLU A 35 -10.62 -2.20 -6.04
N PHE A 36 -10.04 -2.34 -4.85
CA PHE A 36 -8.67 -1.87 -4.57
C PHE A 36 -7.64 -2.48 -5.54
N ILE A 37 -7.73 -3.80 -5.78
CA ILE A 37 -6.85 -4.49 -6.72
C ILE A 37 -7.08 -3.95 -8.13
N SER A 38 -8.33 -3.78 -8.56
CA SER A 38 -8.65 -3.24 -9.88
C SER A 38 -8.10 -1.82 -10.07
N ASP A 39 -8.21 -0.98 -9.06
CA ASP A 39 -7.82 0.43 -9.15
C ASP A 39 -6.30 0.62 -9.20
N PHE A 40 -5.54 -0.17 -8.43
CA PHE A 40 -4.11 0.07 -8.22
C PHE A 40 -3.19 -0.98 -8.84
N SER A 41 -3.69 -2.15 -9.23
CA SER A 41 -2.85 -3.15 -9.87
C SER A 41 -2.36 -2.66 -11.23
N ARG A 42 -1.05 -2.79 -11.44
CA ARG A 42 -0.45 -2.62 -12.75
C ARG A 42 -0.84 -3.81 -13.61
N THR A 43 -1.58 -3.55 -14.68
CA THR A 43 -2.02 -4.57 -15.65
C THR A 43 -1.04 -4.75 -16.80
N GLU A 44 -0.09 -3.82 -16.95
CA GLU A 44 1.02 -3.93 -17.90
C GLU A 44 2.08 -4.92 -17.44
N GLU A 45 2.64 -5.66 -18.39
CA GLU A 45 3.76 -6.57 -18.14
C GLU A 45 4.98 -5.78 -17.63
N THR A 46 5.55 -6.22 -16.50
CA THR A 46 6.78 -5.66 -15.96
C THR A 46 7.91 -5.84 -16.96
N ARG A 47 8.55 -4.74 -17.35
CA ARG A 47 9.65 -4.74 -18.31
C ARG A 47 10.97 -5.11 -17.63
N PRO A 48 11.99 -5.59 -18.38
CA PRO A 48 13.31 -5.87 -17.81
C PRO A 48 13.98 -4.66 -17.14
N GLU A 49 13.66 -3.44 -17.60
CA GLU A 49 14.14 -2.20 -16.98
C GLU A 49 13.41 -1.81 -15.69
N ASP A 50 12.20 -2.35 -15.45
CA ASP A 50 11.42 -2.03 -14.26
C ASP A 50 12.09 -2.59 -13.02
N ARG A 51 12.24 -1.73 -12.01
CA ARG A 51 12.82 -2.13 -10.72
C ARG A 51 11.78 -2.03 -9.62
N THR A 52 11.64 -3.11 -8.86
CA THR A 52 10.89 -3.10 -7.61
C THR A 52 11.65 -2.25 -6.59
N VAL A 53 11.01 -1.16 -6.14
CA VAL A 53 11.60 -0.23 -5.17
C VAL A 53 11.40 -0.69 -3.72
N GLY A 54 10.47 -1.60 -3.48
CA GLY A 54 10.15 -2.12 -2.15
C GLY A 54 8.83 -2.90 -2.12
N PHE A 55 8.29 -3.08 -0.93
CA PHE A 55 7.03 -3.81 -0.70
C PHE A 55 6.20 -3.14 0.40
N VAL A 56 4.88 -3.28 0.26
CA VAL A 56 3.91 -2.90 1.29
C VAL A 56 3.14 -4.15 1.70
N VAL A 57 3.10 -4.42 3.00
CA VAL A 57 2.37 -5.54 3.58
C VAL A 57 1.22 -4.99 4.39
N VAL A 58 0.00 -5.38 4.03
CA VAL A 58 -1.23 -5.01 4.75
C VAL A 58 -1.82 -6.27 5.37
N ASN A 59 -1.90 -6.30 6.70
CA ASN A 59 -2.56 -7.36 7.44
C ASN A 59 -3.82 -6.81 8.13
N LEU A 60 -4.96 -6.97 7.47
CA LEU A 60 -6.25 -6.49 7.96
C LEU A 60 -6.63 -7.10 9.31
N ALA A 61 -6.42 -8.41 9.47
CA ALA A 61 -6.76 -9.13 10.70
C ALA A 61 -5.96 -8.64 11.92
N LYS A 62 -4.70 -8.26 11.70
CA LYS A 62 -3.82 -7.72 12.76
C LYS A 62 -3.86 -6.19 12.84
N LYS A 63 -4.52 -5.50 11.91
CA LYS A 63 -4.46 -4.04 11.74
C LYS A 63 -3.01 -3.53 11.69
N VAL A 64 -2.20 -4.15 10.85
CA VAL A 64 -0.79 -3.78 10.65
C VAL A 64 -0.56 -3.42 9.19
N VAL A 65 0.15 -2.32 8.94
CA VAL A 65 0.64 -1.91 7.62
C VAL A 65 2.16 -1.68 7.72
N SER A 66 2.94 -2.44 6.98
CA SER A 66 4.40 -2.30 6.93
C SER A 66 4.82 -1.84 5.53
N VAL A 67 5.53 -0.71 5.44
CA VAL A 67 6.06 -0.14 4.19
C VAL A 67 7.58 -0.21 4.24
N SER A 68 8.19 -0.99 3.35
CA SER A 68 9.65 -1.09 3.22
C SER A 68 10.08 -0.69 1.82
N LEU A 69 10.86 0.39 1.70
CA LEU A 69 11.39 0.93 0.44
C LEU A 69 12.92 1.06 0.52
N THR A 70 13.61 0.62 -0.52
CA THR A 70 15.09 0.49 -0.53
C THR A 70 15.83 1.65 -1.19
N ARG A 71 15.14 2.50 -1.97
CA ARG A 71 15.72 3.65 -2.70
C ARG A 71 14.66 4.72 -2.93
N SER A 72 14.22 5.38 -1.86
CA SER A 72 13.17 6.40 -1.95
C SER A 72 13.74 7.81 -1.84
N GLU A 73 13.28 8.72 -2.71
CA GLU A 73 13.59 10.15 -2.60
C GLU A 73 12.87 10.76 -1.38
N GLU A 74 13.40 11.82 -0.78
CA GLU A 74 12.81 12.41 0.43
C GLU A 74 11.37 12.90 0.20
N SER A 75 11.07 13.43 -0.98
CA SER A 75 9.72 13.83 -1.40
C SER A 75 8.72 12.67 -1.35
N MET A 76 9.15 11.48 -1.76
CA MET A 76 8.35 10.26 -1.71
C MET A 76 8.19 9.77 -0.27
N LYS A 77 9.25 9.84 0.54
CA LYS A 77 9.19 9.49 1.97
C LYS A 77 8.17 10.37 2.68
N ASP A 78 8.18 11.67 2.43
CA ASP A 78 7.23 12.62 3.01
C ASP A 78 5.80 12.36 2.54
N SER A 79 5.62 12.05 1.25
CA SER A 79 4.32 11.66 0.71
C SER A 79 3.77 10.41 1.41
N ILE A 80 4.58 9.36 1.55
CA ILE A 80 4.18 8.12 2.25
C ILE A 80 3.86 8.39 3.71
N ARG A 81 4.71 9.14 4.42
CA ARG A 81 4.47 9.53 5.82
C ARG A 81 3.14 10.27 5.96
N ALA A 82 2.78 11.13 5.01
CA ALA A 82 1.49 11.81 5.01
C ALA A 82 0.34 10.84 4.74
N SER A 83 0.48 9.93 3.77
CA SER A 83 -0.54 8.95 3.40
C SER A 83 -0.86 7.93 4.50
N VAL A 84 0.10 7.60 5.37
CA VAL A 84 -0.13 6.64 6.47
C VAL A 84 -0.76 7.26 7.72
N ARG A 85 -0.70 8.58 7.91
CA ARG A 85 -1.28 9.23 9.12
C ARG A 85 -2.75 8.89 9.37
N PRO A 86 -3.64 8.84 8.35
CA PRO A 86 -5.03 8.42 8.56
C PRO A 86 -5.16 6.99 9.06
N LEU A 87 -4.22 6.09 8.73
CA LEU A 87 -4.19 4.71 9.22
C LEU A 87 -3.83 4.67 10.70
N GLU A 88 -2.79 5.41 11.11
CA GLU A 88 -2.41 5.53 12.52
C GLU A 88 -3.55 6.11 13.37
N ALA A 89 -4.21 7.16 12.88
CA ALA A 89 -5.40 7.74 13.51
C ALA A 89 -6.59 6.76 13.59
N ALA A 90 -6.63 5.76 12.71
CA ALA A 90 -7.62 4.68 12.74
C ALA A 90 -7.26 3.52 13.70
N GLY A 91 -6.13 3.63 14.41
CA GLY A 91 -5.63 2.58 15.31
C GLY A 91 -4.94 1.41 14.60
N VAL A 92 -4.45 1.64 13.38
CA VAL A 92 -3.62 0.68 12.63
C VAL A 92 -2.16 0.88 13.04
N LEU A 93 -1.45 -0.20 13.33
CA LEU A 93 -0.01 -0.14 13.55
C LEU A 93 0.69 0.06 12.20
N VAL A 94 1.41 1.16 12.05
CA VAL A 94 2.19 1.45 10.85
C VAL A 94 3.68 1.28 11.14
N GLU A 95 4.36 0.49 10.31
CA GLU A 95 5.80 0.28 10.34
C GLU A 95 6.42 0.87 9.07
N LEU A 96 7.33 1.83 9.22
CA LEU A 96 7.99 2.49 8.09
C LEU A 96 9.49 2.16 8.09
N ASP A 97 9.93 1.51 7.02
CA ASP A 97 11.33 1.24 6.71
C ASP A 97 11.68 1.94 5.38
N LEU A 98 12.09 3.21 5.48
CA LEU A 98 12.31 4.09 4.33
C LEU A 98 13.80 4.42 4.20
N ALA A 99 14.56 3.49 3.59
CA ALA A 99 15.99 3.66 3.32
C ALA A 99 16.23 4.82 2.33
#